data_AF-A0AAV4GHM2-F1
#
_entry.id   AF-A0AAV4GHM2-F1
#
_cell.length_a   1.000
_cell.length_b   1.000
_cell.length_c   1.000
_cell.angle_alpha   90.00
_cell.angle_beta   90.00
_cell.angle_gamma   90.00
#
_symmetry.space_group_name_H-M   'P 1'
#
loop_
_entity.id
_entity.type
_entity.pdbx_description
1 polymer ?
#
loop_
_entity_poly.entity_id
_entity_poly.type
_entity_poly.pdbx_seq_one_letter_code
_entity_poly.pdbx_strand_id
1 'polypeptide(L)'
;MSYNTGLVICTSRFKSRSRQKKACVNTYGNGCAKNCSENCKHVAAGSRCDHRTGQCVLGCKPGYHSFLCEKACSDWTYGEQCGSKCSSNCYKGSNGRICDSEFGFCKHGCLPGYIGMKCDHVDPRLFKKSKDPLLGKLGRSVIVYGTNTMVIVIIGLVIFLLIVTP
;
A
#
# COMPACT_ATOMS: atom_id res chain seq x y z
N MET A 1 42.61 -46.15 -8.91
CA MET A 1 41.98 -44.88 -8.52
C MET A 1 42.69 -43.76 -9.26
N SER A 2 41.93 -43.03 -10.09
CA SER A 2 42.26 -41.82 -10.87
C SER A 2 43.60 -41.74 -11.61
N TYR A 3 43.56 -41.73 -12.96
CA TYR A 3 44.49 -40.91 -13.76
C TYR A 3 43.96 -40.59 -15.16
N ASN A 4 44.09 -39.29 -15.49
CA ASN A 4 44.44 -38.69 -16.78
C ASN A 4 43.39 -38.41 -17.88
N THR A 5 43.18 -37.10 -18.08
CA THR A 5 43.33 -36.33 -19.32
C THR A 5 42.77 -36.95 -20.62
N GLY A 6 41.65 -36.41 -21.09
CA GLY A 6 41.18 -36.64 -22.45
C GLY A 6 40.13 -35.62 -22.84
N LEU A 7 40.53 -34.63 -23.64
CA LEU A 7 39.65 -33.80 -24.43
C LEU A 7 38.75 -34.75 -25.26
N VAL A 8 37.46 -34.83 -24.92
CA VAL A 8 36.51 -35.63 -25.71
C VAL A 8 36.22 -34.86 -26.99
N ILE A 9 37.06 -35.08 -28.00
CA ILE A 9 36.78 -34.67 -29.37
C ILE A 9 35.67 -35.60 -29.87
N CYS A 10 34.46 -35.08 -29.98
CA CYS A 10 33.33 -35.82 -30.56
C CYS A 10 33.58 -36.03 -32.07
N THR A 11 34.27 -37.12 -32.43
CA THR A 11 34.31 -37.61 -33.82
C THR A 11 32.91 -38.09 -34.22
N SER A 12 32.48 -37.62 -35.38
CA SER A 12 31.12 -37.61 -35.94
C SER A 12 30.52 -38.98 -36.32
N ARG A 13 30.47 -39.98 -35.41
CA ARG A 13 29.89 -41.30 -35.77
C ARG A 13 29.14 -42.12 -34.72
N PHE A 14 28.72 -41.54 -33.58
CA PHE A 14 27.77 -42.22 -32.69
C PHE A 14 26.31 -41.93 -33.10
N LYS A 15 25.69 -42.87 -33.82
CA LYS A 15 24.22 -42.99 -33.91
C LYS A 15 23.68 -43.37 -32.53
N SER A 16 23.39 -42.39 -31.67
CA SER A 16 22.45 -42.58 -30.57
C SER A 16 21.13 -41.90 -30.95
N ARG A 17 20.03 -42.67 -30.96
CA ARG A 17 18.66 -42.15 -31.02
C ARG A 17 18.30 -41.50 -29.68
N SER A 18 19.03 -40.47 -29.28
CA SER A 18 18.63 -39.62 -28.16
C SER A 18 17.84 -38.45 -28.74
N ARG A 19 16.55 -38.38 -28.41
CA ARG A 19 15.78 -37.16 -28.56
C ARG A 19 16.51 -36.10 -27.74
N GLN A 20 17.29 -35.23 -28.38
CA GLN A 20 17.73 -33.99 -27.76
C GLN A 20 16.46 -33.21 -27.45
N LYS A 21 15.93 -33.42 -26.25
CA LYS A 21 14.73 -32.77 -25.76
C LYS A 21 15.14 -31.32 -25.51
N LYS A 22 14.99 -30.47 -26.53
CA LYS A 22 15.21 -29.03 -26.43
C LYS A 22 14.49 -28.55 -25.17
N ALA A 23 15.23 -28.00 -24.21
CA ALA A 23 14.66 -27.51 -22.97
C ALA A 23 13.76 -26.31 -23.30
N CYS A 24 12.49 -26.37 -22.92
CA CYS A 24 11.58 -25.22 -23.04
C CYS A 24 11.98 -24.20 -21.97
N VAL A 25 12.63 -23.11 -22.37
CA VAL A 25 12.97 -21.99 -21.49
C VAL A 25 11.94 -20.90 -21.71
N ASN A 26 11.26 -20.48 -20.65
CA ASN A 26 10.19 -19.47 -20.68
C ASN A 26 9.09 -19.77 -21.71
N THR A 27 8.90 -21.05 -22.02
CA THR A 27 7.92 -21.56 -22.98
C THR A 27 7.32 -22.85 -22.46
N TYR A 28 6.12 -23.18 -22.91
CA TYR A 28 5.38 -24.37 -22.49
C TYR A 28 4.54 -24.99 -23.61
N GLY A 29 4.05 -26.20 -23.37
CA GLY A 29 3.18 -26.94 -24.29
C GLY A 29 3.95 -27.79 -25.31
N ASN A 30 3.22 -28.38 -26.26
CA ASN A 30 3.82 -29.24 -27.28
C ASN A 30 4.83 -28.44 -28.13
N GLY A 31 6.06 -28.93 -28.22
CA GLY A 31 7.15 -28.26 -28.94
C GLY A 31 7.56 -26.89 -28.37
N CYS A 32 7.21 -26.56 -27.12
CA CYS A 32 7.48 -25.25 -26.52
C CYS A 32 6.83 -24.06 -27.29
N ALA A 33 5.65 -24.29 -27.90
CA ALA A 33 5.03 -23.32 -28.81
C ALA A 33 4.41 -22.08 -28.13
N LYS A 34 4.18 -22.11 -26.82
CA LYS A 34 3.56 -21.00 -26.06
C LYS A 34 4.57 -20.36 -25.12
N ASN A 35 4.53 -19.05 -24.95
CA ASN A 35 5.39 -18.33 -24.00
C ASN A 35 4.80 -18.38 -22.58
N CYS A 36 5.66 -18.48 -21.57
CA CYS A 36 5.26 -18.21 -20.20
C CYS A 36 4.74 -16.78 -20.06
N SER A 37 3.81 -16.55 -19.12
CA SER A 37 3.32 -15.21 -18.83
C SER A 37 4.44 -14.32 -18.28
N GLU A 38 4.49 -13.07 -18.77
CA GLU A 38 5.41 -12.06 -18.25
C GLU A 38 5.12 -11.65 -16.80
N ASN A 39 3.89 -11.96 -16.35
CA ASN A 39 3.42 -11.73 -14.99
C ASN A 39 3.77 -12.88 -14.02
N CYS A 40 4.44 -13.93 -14.47
CA CYS A 40 5.09 -14.87 -13.54
C CYS A 40 6.13 -14.13 -12.69
N LYS A 41 6.35 -14.53 -11.44
CA LYS A 41 7.50 -14.01 -10.67
C LYS A 41 8.83 -14.38 -11.36
N HIS A 42 9.85 -13.57 -11.13
CA HIS A 42 11.18 -13.77 -11.74
C HIS A 42 11.90 -14.96 -11.10
N VAL A 43 12.71 -15.67 -11.89
CA VAL A 43 13.54 -16.79 -11.44
C VAL A 43 14.97 -16.55 -11.96
N ALA A 44 15.97 -16.66 -11.09
CA ALA A 44 17.36 -16.33 -11.43
C ALA A 44 17.99 -17.30 -12.45
N ALA A 45 17.53 -18.55 -12.47
CA ALA A 45 17.95 -19.56 -13.43
C ALA A 45 16.79 -20.49 -13.78
N GLY A 46 16.66 -20.85 -15.06
CA GLY A 46 15.61 -21.76 -15.55
C GLY A 46 14.39 -21.06 -16.14
N SER A 47 13.28 -21.80 -16.26
CA SER A 47 12.00 -21.30 -16.81
C SER A 47 11.11 -20.73 -15.71
N ARG A 48 10.43 -19.61 -15.98
CA ARG A 48 9.49 -18.97 -15.03
C ARG A 48 8.18 -19.75 -14.86
N CYS A 49 7.87 -20.64 -15.79
CA CYS A 49 6.69 -21.49 -15.74
C CYS A 49 6.99 -22.96 -16.09
N ASP A 50 6.11 -23.85 -15.64
CA ASP A 50 6.17 -25.28 -15.95
C ASP A 50 6.06 -25.51 -17.46
N HIS A 51 7.03 -26.21 -18.02
CA HIS A 51 7.13 -26.49 -19.46
C HIS A 51 5.96 -27.28 -20.06
N ARG A 52 5.15 -27.98 -19.26
CA ARG A 52 4.02 -28.78 -19.72
C ARG A 52 2.71 -28.01 -19.59
N THR A 53 2.49 -27.37 -18.44
CA THR A 53 1.20 -26.74 -18.09
C THR A 53 1.19 -25.24 -18.32
N GLY A 54 2.35 -24.57 -18.29
CA GLY A 54 2.47 -23.12 -18.33
C GLY A 54 2.28 -22.44 -16.97
N GLN A 55 2.09 -23.20 -15.89
CA GLN A 55 1.90 -22.65 -14.55
C GLN A 55 3.15 -21.94 -14.05
N CYS A 56 3.03 -20.70 -13.57
CA CYS A 56 4.17 -19.98 -13.01
C CYS A 56 4.70 -20.69 -11.75
N VAL A 57 6.01 -20.99 -11.73
CA VAL A 57 6.64 -21.82 -10.69
C VAL A 57 6.61 -21.15 -9.31
N LEU A 58 6.85 -19.83 -9.29
CA LEU A 58 6.82 -19.01 -8.08
C LEU A 58 5.51 -18.21 -7.93
N GLY A 59 4.49 -18.56 -8.71
CA GLY A 59 3.23 -17.82 -8.78
C GLY A 59 3.33 -16.50 -9.53
N CYS A 60 2.35 -15.62 -9.30
CA CYS A 60 2.16 -14.37 -10.03
C CYS A 60 2.84 -13.19 -9.34
N LYS A 61 3.27 -12.20 -10.12
CA LYS A 61 3.57 -10.86 -9.61
C LYS A 61 2.33 -10.28 -8.93
N PRO A 62 2.48 -9.42 -7.89
CA PRO A 62 1.34 -8.78 -7.26
C PRO A 62 0.50 -8.01 -8.30
N GLY A 63 -0.82 -8.04 -8.12
CA GLY A 63 -1.76 -7.47 -9.09
C GLY A 63 -2.22 -8.40 -10.20
N TYR A 64 -1.70 -9.63 -10.24
CA TYR A 64 -2.14 -10.68 -11.15
C TYR A 64 -2.47 -11.97 -10.40
N HIS A 65 -3.38 -12.74 -10.98
CA HIS A 65 -3.82 -14.04 -10.48
C HIS A 65 -4.17 -14.97 -11.64
N SER A 66 -4.73 -16.15 -11.34
CA SER A 66 -4.96 -17.30 -12.23
C SER A 66 -3.76 -18.21 -12.42
N PHE A 67 -4.01 -19.40 -12.96
CA PHE A 67 -3.00 -20.44 -13.21
C PHE A 67 -1.83 -19.95 -14.08
N LEU A 68 -2.10 -19.08 -15.06
CA LEU A 68 -1.12 -18.52 -15.99
C LEU A 68 -0.77 -17.05 -15.68
N CYS A 69 -1.26 -16.48 -14.57
CA CYS A 69 -1.03 -15.07 -14.23
C CYS A 69 -1.48 -14.06 -15.31
N GLU A 70 -2.49 -14.40 -16.10
CA GLU A 70 -2.99 -13.55 -17.19
C GLU A 70 -4.09 -12.58 -16.73
N LYS A 71 -4.73 -12.88 -15.59
CA LYS A 71 -5.81 -12.06 -15.05
C LYS A 71 -5.27 -11.02 -14.08
N ALA A 72 -5.53 -9.76 -14.36
CA ALA A 72 -5.29 -8.67 -13.41
C ALA A 72 -6.32 -8.72 -12.27
N CYS A 73 -5.97 -8.15 -11.11
CA CYS A 73 -6.93 -7.99 -10.02
C CYS A 73 -8.10 -7.09 -10.41
N SER A 74 -9.27 -7.39 -9.83
CA SER A 74 -10.47 -6.58 -9.99
C SER A 74 -10.31 -5.21 -9.32
N ASP A 75 -11.18 -4.26 -9.65
CA ASP A 75 -11.08 -2.86 -9.22
C ASP A 75 -10.97 -2.63 -7.70
N TRP A 76 -11.40 -3.62 -6.91
CA TRP A 76 -11.44 -3.59 -5.45
C TRP A 76 -10.39 -4.47 -4.78
N THR A 77 -9.53 -5.14 -5.55
CA THR A 77 -8.54 -6.08 -5.02
C THR A 77 -7.13 -5.79 -5.51
N TYR A 78 -6.14 -6.14 -4.70
CA TYR A 78 -4.73 -5.92 -5.00
C TYR A 78 -3.83 -6.95 -4.31
N GLY A 79 -2.54 -6.89 -4.63
CA GLY A 79 -1.49 -7.67 -3.98
C GLY A 79 -1.33 -9.06 -4.58
N GLU A 80 -0.68 -9.95 -3.83
CA GLU A 80 -0.49 -11.34 -4.26
C GLU A 80 -1.83 -12.07 -4.37
N GLN A 81 -2.06 -12.73 -5.51
CA GLN A 81 -3.29 -13.48 -5.80
C GLN A 81 -4.58 -12.65 -5.60
N CYS A 82 -4.48 -11.31 -5.63
CA CYS A 82 -5.60 -10.41 -5.36
C CYS A 82 -6.27 -10.62 -3.98
N GLY A 83 -5.49 -11.07 -2.99
CA GLY A 83 -6.01 -11.39 -1.65
C GLY A 83 -6.31 -10.17 -0.76
N SER A 84 -5.83 -8.99 -1.12
CA SER A 84 -6.06 -7.74 -0.36
C SER A 84 -7.17 -6.90 -0.99
N LYS A 85 -7.91 -6.14 -0.18
CA LYS A 85 -9.01 -5.26 -0.64
C LYS A 85 -8.60 -3.80 -0.59
N CYS A 86 -8.95 -3.04 -1.63
CA CYS A 86 -8.83 -1.57 -1.63
C CYS A 86 -9.65 -0.98 -0.47
N SER A 87 -9.18 0.13 0.11
CA SER A 87 -10.00 0.90 1.04
C SER A 87 -11.24 1.46 0.33
N SER A 88 -12.38 1.45 1.01
CA SER A 88 -13.62 2.11 0.56
C SER A 88 -13.49 3.63 0.54
N ASN A 89 -12.46 4.18 1.18
CA ASN A 89 -12.25 5.61 1.32
C ASN A 89 -11.38 6.21 0.20
N CYS A 90 -11.20 5.47 -0.89
CA CYS A 90 -10.45 5.93 -2.05
C CYS A 90 -11.38 6.52 -3.10
N TYR A 91 -10.96 7.62 -3.72
CA TYR A 91 -11.70 8.16 -4.86
C TYR A 91 -11.66 7.18 -6.04
N LYS A 92 -12.83 6.95 -6.65
CA LYS A 92 -12.95 6.13 -7.85
C LYS A 92 -12.32 6.85 -9.05
N GLY A 93 -11.42 6.17 -9.74
CA GLY A 93 -10.82 6.67 -10.97
C GLY A 93 -11.79 6.69 -12.15
N SER A 94 -11.45 7.48 -13.18
CA SER A 94 -12.21 7.57 -14.43
C SER A 94 -12.30 6.25 -15.21
N ASN A 95 -11.32 5.36 -15.01
CA ASN A 95 -11.28 4.02 -15.60
C ASN A 95 -11.97 2.94 -14.74
N GLY A 96 -12.70 3.33 -13.69
CA GLY A 96 -13.40 2.39 -12.80
C GLY A 96 -12.54 1.82 -11.68
N ARG A 97 -11.20 1.92 -11.75
CA ARG A 97 -10.27 1.39 -10.75
C ARG A 97 -10.27 2.24 -9.48
N ILE A 98 -10.35 1.58 -8.33
CA ILE A 98 -10.36 2.24 -7.01
C ILE A 98 -8.95 2.42 -6.47
N CYS A 99 -8.16 1.36 -6.50
CA CYS A 99 -6.76 1.38 -6.12
C CYS A 99 -5.89 0.66 -7.17
N ASP A 100 -4.58 0.87 -7.11
CA ASP A 100 -3.66 0.10 -7.94
C ASP A 100 -3.67 -1.38 -7.52
N SER A 101 -3.52 -2.29 -8.48
CA SER A 101 -3.63 -3.73 -8.22
C SER A 101 -2.38 -4.32 -7.57
N GLU A 102 -1.25 -3.64 -7.58
CA GLU A 102 0.01 -4.18 -7.07
C GLU A 102 0.14 -3.95 -5.56
N PHE A 103 -0.02 -2.70 -5.13
CA PHE A 103 0.21 -2.24 -3.77
C PHE A 103 -1.04 -1.73 -3.06
N GLY A 104 -2.11 -1.44 -3.80
CA GLY A 104 -3.37 -0.97 -3.25
C GLY A 104 -3.43 0.53 -2.96
N PHE A 105 -2.58 1.33 -3.61
CA PHE A 105 -2.55 2.78 -3.45
C PHE A 105 -3.68 3.46 -4.21
N CYS A 106 -4.18 4.52 -3.59
CA CYS A 106 -5.32 5.27 -4.08
C CYS A 106 -4.84 6.46 -4.90
N LYS A 107 -4.68 6.23 -6.21
CA LYS A 107 -4.09 7.20 -7.16
C LYS A 107 -4.86 8.52 -7.28
N HIS A 108 -6.15 8.52 -6.93
CA HIS A 108 -7.02 9.70 -6.99
C HIS A 108 -7.21 10.37 -5.63
N GLY A 109 -6.46 9.95 -4.61
CA GLY A 109 -6.55 10.47 -3.25
C GLY A 109 -7.66 9.84 -2.41
N CYS A 110 -7.84 10.41 -1.22
CA CYS A 110 -8.73 9.90 -0.18
C CYS A 110 -9.99 10.77 -0.03
N LEU A 111 -11.11 10.13 0.31
CA LEU A 111 -12.33 10.81 0.75
C LEU A 111 -12.02 11.73 1.95
N PRO A 112 -12.80 12.81 2.14
CA PRO A 112 -12.57 13.76 3.23
C PRO A 112 -12.48 13.05 4.58
N GLY A 113 -11.40 13.34 5.31
CA GLY A 113 -11.15 12.76 6.62
C GLY A 113 -10.38 11.45 6.64
N TYR A 114 -9.87 10.99 5.50
CA TYR A 114 -8.93 9.88 5.42
C TYR A 114 -7.59 10.31 4.84
N ILE A 115 -6.53 9.66 5.27
CA ILE A 115 -5.14 9.96 4.90
C ILE A 115 -4.34 8.67 4.67
N GLY A 116 -3.12 8.84 4.17
CA GLY A 116 -2.22 7.75 3.82
C GLY A 116 -2.37 7.32 2.36
N MET A 117 -1.41 6.55 1.85
CA MET A 117 -1.41 6.12 0.45
C MET A 117 -2.56 5.15 0.12
N LYS A 118 -3.10 4.48 1.14
CA LYS A 118 -4.22 3.52 1.03
C LYS A 118 -5.54 4.05 1.62
N CYS A 119 -5.56 5.28 2.13
CA CYS A 119 -6.76 5.87 2.75
C CYS A 119 -7.37 4.98 3.86
N ASP A 120 -6.52 4.34 4.64
CA ASP A 120 -6.85 3.40 5.72
C ASP A 120 -6.75 4.04 7.12
N HIS A 121 -6.28 5.29 7.18
CA HIS A 121 -6.18 6.06 8.42
C HIS A 121 -7.12 7.26 8.40
N VAL A 122 -7.78 7.54 9.53
CA VAL A 122 -8.60 8.75 9.69
C VAL A 122 -7.70 9.95 9.97
N ASP A 123 -8.01 11.12 9.39
CA ASP A 123 -7.27 12.36 9.61
C ASP A 123 -7.44 12.85 11.06
N PRO A 124 -6.38 12.82 11.90
CA PRO A 124 -6.47 13.27 13.29
C PRO A 124 -6.77 14.77 13.41
N ARG A 125 -6.55 15.56 12.36
CA ARG A 125 -6.79 17.02 12.37
C ARG A 125 -8.28 17.35 12.38
N LEU A 126 -9.14 16.47 11.85
CA LEU A 126 -10.58 16.68 11.90
C LEU A 126 -11.12 16.64 13.34
N PHE A 127 -10.55 15.79 14.20
CA PHE A 127 -10.93 15.73 15.61
C PHE A 127 -10.42 16.91 16.44
N LYS A 128 -9.37 17.62 15.97
CA LYS A 128 -8.79 18.77 16.68
C LYS A 128 -9.52 20.10 16.43
N LYS A 129 -10.45 20.14 15.47
CA LYS A 129 -11.23 21.36 15.17
C LYS A 129 -12.22 21.75 16.28
N SER A 130 -12.56 20.85 17.20
CA SER A 130 -13.40 21.14 18.38
C SER A 130 -12.55 21.62 19.58
N LYS A 131 -11.87 22.75 19.41
CA LYS A 131 -11.52 23.63 20.52
C LYS A 131 -11.90 25.02 20.07
N ASP A 132 -13.20 25.30 20.09
CA ASP A 132 -13.71 26.62 19.75
C ASP A 132 -12.96 27.69 20.58
N PRO A 133 -12.19 28.59 19.94
CA PRO A 133 -11.48 29.66 20.65
C PRO A 133 -12.44 30.68 21.28
N LEU A 134 -13.75 30.57 20.99
CA LEU A 134 -14.78 31.44 21.53
C LEU A 134 -14.91 31.30 23.05
N LEU A 135 -14.80 30.06 23.57
CA LEU A 135 -14.89 29.81 25.01
C LEU A 135 -13.64 30.32 25.77
N GLY A 136 -12.48 30.30 25.11
CA GLY A 136 -11.22 30.81 25.67
C GLY A 136 -11.10 32.34 25.67
N LYS A 137 -11.79 33.03 24.75
CA LYS A 137 -11.80 34.50 24.67
C LYS A 137 -12.80 35.13 25.64
N LEU A 138 -13.99 34.54 25.81
CA LEU A 138 -14.95 35.03 26.81
C LEU A 138 -14.43 34.82 28.24
N GLY A 139 -13.79 33.68 28.53
CA GLY A 139 -13.29 33.38 29.88
C GLY A 139 -12.19 34.34 30.36
N ARG A 140 -11.24 34.72 29.49
CA ARG A 140 -10.14 35.63 29.88
C ARG A 140 -10.61 37.06 30.13
N SER A 141 -11.55 37.57 29.35
CA SER A 141 -12.07 38.92 29.53
C SER A 141 -12.91 39.05 30.80
N VAL A 142 -13.77 38.09 31.11
CA VAL A 142 -14.65 38.13 32.30
C VAL A 142 -13.84 38.10 33.61
N ILE A 143 -12.76 37.33 33.68
CA ILE A 143 -11.92 37.21 34.89
C ILE A 143 -11.16 38.51 35.18
N VAL A 144 -10.68 39.22 34.14
CA VAL A 144 -9.92 40.47 34.29
C VAL A 144 -10.80 41.62 34.76
N TYR A 145 -11.99 41.78 34.16
CA TYR A 145 -12.89 42.87 34.58
C TYR A 145 -13.54 42.58 35.93
N GLY A 146 -13.91 41.32 36.22
CA GLY A 146 -14.52 40.96 37.51
C GLY A 146 -13.59 41.12 38.72
N THR A 147 -12.29 40.84 38.57
CA THR A 147 -11.32 41.02 39.67
C THR A 147 -10.98 42.48 39.90
N ASN A 148 -10.79 43.28 38.84
CA ASN A 148 -10.50 44.71 38.97
C ASN A 148 -11.68 45.52 39.52
N THR A 149 -12.93 45.25 39.09
CA THR A 149 -14.10 45.97 39.63
C THR A 149 -14.37 45.63 41.10
N MET A 150 -14.20 44.36 41.50
CA MET A 150 -14.36 43.95 42.90
C MET A 150 -13.34 44.62 43.83
N VAL A 151 -12.07 44.75 43.40
CA VAL A 151 -11.03 45.44 44.18
C VAL A 151 -11.37 46.92 44.37
N ILE A 152 -11.86 47.60 43.34
CA ILE A 152 -12.24 49.03 43.42
C ILE A 152 -13.39 49.24 44.41
N VAL A 153 -14.40 48.38 44.41
CA VAL A 153 -15.54 48.47 45.35
C VAL A 153 -15.08 48.24 46.79
N ILE A 154 -14.21 47.26 47.03
CA ILE A 154 -13.66 46.98 48.37
C ILE A 154 -12.85 48.19 48.89
N ILE A 155 -11.97 48.76 48.05
CA ILE A 155 -11.18 49.94 48.42
C ILE A 155 -12.11 51.12 48.74
N GLY A 156 -13.15 51.35 47.94
CA GLY A 156 -14.13 52.41 48.18
C GLY A 156 -14.86 52.26 49.51
N LEU A 157 -15.30 51.04 49.87
CA LEU A 157 -15.97 50.78 51.15
C LEU A 157 -15.04 50.99 52.35
N VAL A 158 -13.78 50.55 52.26
CA VAL A 158 -12.80 50.75 53.34
C VAL A 158 -12.53 52.25 53.56
N ILE A 159 -12.33 53.00 52.47
CA ILE A 159 -12.12 54.46 52.55
C ILE A 159 -13.36 55.15 53.17
N PHE A 160 -14.56 54.77 52.74
CA PHE A 160 -15.80 55.32 53.30
C PHE A 160 -15.92 55.05 54.80
N LEU A 161 -15.64 53.82 55.25
CA LEU A 161 -15.66 53.49 56.68
C LEU A 161 -14.64 54.31 57.46
N LEU A 162 -13.40 54.45 56.98
CA LEU A 162 -12.38 55.27 57.64
C LEU A 162 -12.74 56.75 57.77
N ILE A 163 -13.54 57.29 56.85
CA ILE A 163 -14.01 58.69 56.90
C ILE A 163 -15.23 58.83 57.83
N VAL A 164 -16.10 57.81 57.87
CA VAL A 164 -17.41 57.90 58.53
C VAL A 164 -17.40 57.35 59.96
N THR A 165 -16.48 56.45 60.31
CA THR A 165 -16.27 56.03 61.71
C THR A 165 -15.23 56.96 62.35
N PRO A 166 -15.62 57.81 63.32
CA PRO A 166 -14.71 58.68 64.06
C PRO A 166 -13.81 57.94 65.05
#